data_AF-A0A6V7WIN4-F1
#
_entry.id   AF-A0A6V7WIN4-F1
#
_cell.length_a   1.000
_cell.length_b   1.000
_cell.length_c   1.000
_cell.angle_alpha   90.00
_cell.angle_beta   90.00
_cell.angle_gamma   90.00
#
_symmetry.space_group_name_H-M   'P 1'
#
loop_
_entity.id
_entity.type
_entity.pdbx_description
1 polymer ?
#
loop_
_entity_poly.entity_id
_entity_poly.type
_entity_poly.pdbx_seq_one_letter_code
_entity_poly.pdbx_strand_id
1 'polypeptide(L)'
;MTMPGLDKGIKGMCDGELRKIEVPWRLSRKRKSKVWRFIPNDEHWLRFDVEAIKIEPWTIEGQFEWMDLNNNSKLTEDELTRFGYKMLKEFGKAWPNEDIDPVFASKYYIKYFDANNDGAIDISEFKYIFERDLSIMESKRKNKNKIEGRKRDPGLQWILDFNNDGIVSVQEMDNADKILEGNPAILPGEKIKEEL
;
A
#
# COMPACT_ATOMS: atom_id res chain seq x y z
N MET A 1 5.34 -4.13 4.00
CA MET A 1 5.96 -4.15 5.35
C MET A 1 7.39 -3.59 5.28
N THR A 2 7.93 -3.02 6.36
CA THR A 2 9.27 -2.36 6.34
C THR A 2 10.46 -3.32 6.25
N MET A 3 10.29 -4.58 6.63
CA MET A 3 11.36 -5.59 6.60
C MET A 3 11.00 -6.70 5.59
N PRO A 4 11.54 -6.65 4.36
CA PRO A 4 11.17 -7.58 3.30
C PRO A 4 11.43 -9.05 3.63
N GLY A 5 12.50 -9.35 4.39
CA GLY A 5 12.83 -10.72 4.78
C GLY A 5 11.81 -11.32 5.74
N LEU A 6 11.36 -10.53 6.72
CA LEU A 6 10.31 -10.95 7.64
C LEU A 6 8.98 -11.15 6.90
N ASP A 7 8.61 -10.23 6.00
CA ASP A 7 7.41 -10.35 5.16
C ASP A 7 7.40 -11.63 4.31
N LYS A 8 8.57 -12.02 3.78
CA LYS A 8 8.72 -13.30 3.08
C LYS A 8 8.62 -14.49 4.04
N GLY A 9 9.24 -14.37 5.21
CA GLY A 9 9.30 -15.45 6.19
C GLY A 9 7.96 -15.80 6.85
N ILE A 10 7.04 -14.85 6.99
CA ILE A 10 5.71 -15.08 7.60
C ILE A 10 4.63 -15.54 6.61
N LYS A 11 4.93 -15.55 5.31
CA LYS A 11 3.95 -15.98 4.30
C LYS A 11 3.57 -17.44 4.50
N GLY A 12 2.26 -17.70 4.39
CA GLY A 12 1.70 -19.04 4.56
C GLY A 12 1.84 -19.62 5.96
N MET A 13 1.96 -18.78 7.00
CA MET A 13 1.79 -19.24 8.38
C MET A 13 0.33 -19.59 8.65
N CYS A 14 0.08 -20.47 9.63
CA CYS A 14 -1.24 -20.77 10.18
C CYS A 14 -1.38 -20.25 11.63
N ASP A 15 -2.62 -20.19 12.13
CA ASP A 15 -2.89 -19.84 13.53
C ASP A 15 -2.18 -20.80 14.49
N GLY A 16 -1.53 -20.24 15.51
CA GLY A 16 -0.70 -20.95 16.48
C GLY A 16 0.66 -21.41 15.97
N GLU A 17 1.02 -21.14 14.71
CA GLU A 17 2.31 -21.58 14.16
C GLU A 17 3.48 -20.79 14.76
N LEU A 18 4.49 -21.53 15.20
CA LEU A 18 5.79 -20.99 15.62
C LEU A 18 6.80 -21.16 14.49
N ARG A 19 7.47 -20.08 14.10
CA ARG A 19 8.47 -20.09 13.03
C ARG A 19 9.72 -19.33 13.44
N LYS A 20 10.87 -19.95 13.24
CA LYS A 20 12.17 -19.28 13.32
C LYS A 20 12.53 -18.72 11.96
N ILE A 21 12.72 -17.41 11.88
CA ILE A 21 13.01 -16.69 10.64
C ILE A 21 14.37 -16.01 10.78
N GLU A 22 15.29 -16.39 9.90
CA GLU A 22 16.60 -15.75 9.79
C GLU A 22 16.59 -14.79 8.59
N VAL A 23 16.78 -13.50 8.87
CA VAL A 23 16.73 -12.41 7.89
C VAL A 23 18.14 -11.88 7.67
N PRO A 24 18.73 -12.05 6.47
CA PRO A 24 20.03 -11.46 6.16
C PRO A 24 19.91 -9.94 6.04
N TRP A 25 21.02 -9.23 6.27
CA TRP A 25 21.12 -7.76 6.20
C TRP A 25 20.42 -7.15 4.97
N ARG A 26 20.63 -7.74 3.78
CA ARG A 26 20.05 -7.26 2.51
C ARG A 26 18.52 -7.29 2.46
N LEU A 27 17.88 -8.06 3.33
CA LEU A 27 16.43 -8.16 3.47
C LEU A 27 15.92 -7.57 4.81
N SER A 28 16.79 -6.88 5.55
CA SER A 28 16.46 -6.14 6.76
C SER A 28 15.73 -4.81 6.43
N ARG A 29 15.57 -3.96 7.45
CA ARG A 29 15.02 -2.60 7.28
C ARG A 29 15.93 -1.77 6.37
N LYS A 30 15.34 -0.90 5.56
CA LYS A 30 16.11 0.10 4.78
C LYS A 30 16.37 1.39 5.55
N ARG A 31 15.49 1.76 6.48
CA ARG A 31 15.54 3.04 7.22
C ARG A 31 15.41 2.80 8.72
N LYS A 32 16.01 3.69 9.53
CA LYS A 32 15.80 3.68 10.98
C LYS A 32 14.39 4.19 11.27
N SER A 33 13.76 3.60 12.28
CA SER A 33 12.44 4.00 12.75
C SER A 33 12.34 3.76 14.25
N LYS A 34 11.28 4.23 14.89
CA LYS A 34 11.10 4.04 16.34
C LYS A 34 11.10 2.56 16.74
N VAL A 35 10.40 1.72 15.98
CA VAL A 35 10.31 0.27 16.23
C VAL A 35 11.65 -0.41 15.96
N TRP A 36 12.32 -0.03 14.87
CA TRP A 36 13.52 -0.73 14.41
C TRP A 36 14.85 -0.01 14.73
N ARG A 37 14.86 0.86 15.74
CA ARG A 37 15.99 1.76 16.05
C ARG A 37 17.27 1.06 16.49
N PHE A 38 17.16 -0.12 17.10
CA PHE A 38 18.28 -0.86 17.67
C PHE A 38 18.93 -1.83 16.69
N ILE A 39 18.35 -2.02 15.50
CA ILE A 39 18.97 -2.83 14.46
C ILE A 39 20.23 -2.09 13.98
N PRO A 40 21.41 -2.73 13.95
CA PRO A 40 22.65 -2.11 13.49
C PRO A 40 22.60 -1.67 12.01
N ASN A 41 23.60 -0.93 11.56
CA ASN A 41 23.70 -0.46 10.16
C ASN A 41 24.77 -1.22 9.34
N ASP A 42 25.57 -2.04 10.00
CA ASP A 42 26.58 -2.94 9.47
C ASP A 42 25.97 -4.30 9.07
N GLU A 43 26.72 -5.11 8.34
CA GLU A 43 26.26 -6.42 7.87
C GLU A 43 26.00 -7.37 9.05
N HIS A 44 24.77 -7.87 9.14
CA HIS A 44 24.35 -8.78 10.21
C HIS A 44 23.23 -9.72 9.75
N TRP A 45 22.92 -10.67 10.63
CA TRP A 45 21.76 -11.54 10.52
C TRP A 45 20.82 -11.26 11.69
N LEU A 46 19.53 -11.14 11.39
CA LEU A 46 18.49 -11.06 12.40
C LEU A 46 17.85 -12.44 12.55
N ARG A 47 17.73 -12.91 13.79
CA ARG A 47 16.97 -14.12 14.10
C ARG A 47 15.70 -13.71 14.85
N PHE A 48 14.56 -14.11 14.30
CA PHE A 48 13.25 -13.92 14.90
C PHE A 48 12.65 -15.27 15.27
N ASP A 49 12.13 -15.36 16.49
CA ASP A 49 11.20 -16.41 16.87
C ASP A 49 9.81 -15.78 16.82
N VAL A 50 8.98 -16.22 15.87
CA VAL A 50 7.67 -15.62 15.56
C VAL A 50 6.58 -16.61 15.91
N GLU A 51 5.52 -16.11 16.56
CA GLU A 51 4.28 -16.83 16.82
C GLU A 51 3.13 -16.15 16.07
N ALA A 52 2.41 -16.90 15.24
CA ALA A 52 1.20 -16.43 14.60
C ALA A 52 0.01 -16.62 15.56
N ILE A 53 -0.30 -15.59 16.34
CA ILE A 53 -1.42 -15.65 17.31
C ILE A 53 -2.76 -15.81 16.59
N LYS A 54 -2.98 -15.00 15.54
CA LYS A 54 -4.22 -14.98 14.76
C LYS A 54 -3.95 -14.43 13.36
N ILE A 55 -4.53 -15.07 12.36
CA ILE A 55 -4.45 -14.67 10.95
C ILE A 55 -5.87 -14.36 10.48
N GLU A 56 -6.09 -13.09 10.18
CA GLU A 56 -7.35 -12.61 9.64
C GLU A 56 -7.18 -12.27 8.16
N PRO A 57 -8.18 -12.60 7.31
CA PRO A 57 -8.15 -12.14 5.93
C PRO A 57 -8.15 -10.61 5.90
N TRP A 58 -7.42 -10.05 4.95
CA TRP A 58 -7.48 -8.62 4.70
C TRP A 58 -8.90 -8.24 4.24
N THR A 59 -9.44 -7.17 4.82
CA THR A 59 -10.74 -6.60 4.46
C THR A 59 -10.57 -5.13 4.06
N ILE A 60 -11.47 -4.66 3.20
CA ILE A 60 -11.49 -3.26 2.76
C ILE A 60 -11.78 -2.36 3.96
N GLU A 61 -12.77 -2.75 4.77
CA GLU A 61 -13.20 -2.02 5.95
C GLU A 61 -12.07 -1.93 6.99
N GLY A 62 -11.36 -3.02 7.25
CA GLY A 62 -10.23 -3.01 8.20
C GLY A 62 -9.07 -2.15 7.72
N GLN A 63 -8.86 -2.02 6.40
CA GLN A 63 -7.88 -1.08 5.87
C GLN A 63 -8.32 0.37 6.03
N PHE A 64 -9.60 0.66 5.77
CA PHE A 64 -10.16 2.00 5.97
C PHE A 64 -10.01 2.45 7.42
N GLU A 65 -10.46 1.62 8.37
CA GLU A 65 -10.33 1.85 9.81
C GLU A 65 -8.87 2.02 10.23
N TRP A 66 -7.93 1.29 9.61
CA TRP A 66 -6.51 1.41 9.92
C TRP A 66 -5.92 2.77 9.49
N MET A 67 -6.46 3.34 8.41
CA MET A 67 -6.03 4.64 7.87
C MET A 67 -6.73 5.82 8.55
N ASP A 68 -7.93 5.61 9.07
CA ASP A 68 -8.70 6.59 9.84
C ASP A 68 -8.03 6.82 11.22
N LEU A 69 -7.33 7.95 11.37
CA LEU A 69 -6.54 8.23 12.57
C LEU A 69 -7.38 8.75 13.75
N ASN A 70 -8.55 9.33 13.49
CA ASN A 70 -9.41 9.92 14.52
C ASN A 70 -10.76 9.19 14.67
N ASN A 71 -10.99 8.12 13.92
CA ASN A 71 -12.17 7.27 13.93
C ASN A 71 -13.46 8.04 13.61
N ASN A 72 -13.39 9.03 12.72
CA ASN A 72 -14.55 9.83 12.30
C ASN A 72 -15.28 9.23 11.08
N SER A 73 -14.86 8.05 10.61
CA SER A 73 -15.40 7.36 9.43
C SER A 73 -15.22 8.13 8.10
N LYS A 74 -14.22 9.01 8.04
CA LYS A 74 -13.83 9.76 6.85
C LYS A 74 -12.31 9.80 6.72
N LEU A 75 -11.81 9.85 5.49
CA LEU A 75 -10.39 10.07 5.22
C LEU A 75 -10.20 11.39 4.49
N THR A 76 -9.47 12.30 5.12
CA THR A 76 -9.11 13.60 4.54
C THR A 76 -7.66 13.64 4.06
N GLU A 77 -7.33 14.60 3.19
CA GLU A 77 -5.96 14.79 2.68
C GLU A 77 -4.91 14.86 3.81
N ASP A 78 -5.22 15.62 4.85
CA ASP A 78 -4.33 15.83 5.99
C ASP A 78 -4.19 14.57 6.85
N GLU A 79 -5.26 13.79 7.06
CA GLU A 79 -5.17 12.49 7.74
C GLU A 79 -4.31 11.49 6.97
N LEU A 80 -4.48 11.39 5.66
CA LEU A 80 -3.67 10.51 4.80
C LEU A 80 -2.19 10.91 4.84
N THR A 81 -1.92 12.22 4.79
CA THR A 81 -0.56 12.77 4.91
C THR A 81 0.06 12.41 6.25
N ARG A 82 -0.66 12.65 7.36
CA ARG A 82 -0.24 12.30 8.72
C ARG A 82 -0.05 10.80 8.88
N PHE A 83 -0.92 9.98 8.28
CA PHE A 83 -0.79 8.53 8.28
C PHE A 83 0.51 8.09 7.61
N GLY A 84 0.84 8.65 6.45
CA GLY A 84 2.12 8.42 5.77
C GLY A 84 3.33 8.76 6.67
N TYR A 85 3.32 9.92 7.32
CA TYR A 85 4.38 10.32 8.25
C TYR A 85 4.46 9.41 9.49
N LYS A 86 3.32 8.99 10.05
CA LYS A 86 3.25 8.03 11.16
C LYS A 86 3.90 6.71 10.76
N MET A 87 3.58 6.19 9.58
CA MET A 87 4.14 4.95 9.06
C MET A 87 5.65 5.03 8.81
N LEU A 88 6.13 6.18 8.32
CA LEU A 88 7.56 6.44 8.17
C LEU A 88 8.27 6.51 9.53
N LYS A 89 7.74 7.27 10.49
CA LYS A 89 8.37 7.49 11.80
C LYS A 89 8.39 6.23 12.67
N GLU A 90 7.26 5.54 12.78
CA GLU A 90 7.10 4.38 13.64
C GLU A 90 7.80 3.17 13.03
N PHE A 91 7.53 2.89 11.75
CA PHE A 91 7.95 1.66 11.10
C PHE A 91 9.02 1.83 10.04
N GLY A 92 9.34 3.03 9.56
CA GLY A 92 10.31 3.24 8.49
C GLY A 92 9.74 3.00 7.08
N LYS A 93 8.41 2.91 6.95
CA LYS A 93 7.72 2.68 5.67
C LYS A 93 7.66 3.99 4.90
N ALA A 94 8.60 4.18 3.98
CA ALA A 94 8.62 5.29 3.04
C ALA A 94 7.84 4.95 1.76
N TRP A 95 7.57 5.98 0.96
CA TRP A 95 7.21 5.80 -0.44
C TRP A 95 8.34 5.05 -1.18
N PRO A 96 7.99 4.24 -2.19
CA PRO A 96 8.98 3.43 -2.90
C PRO A 96 9.93 4.28 -3.76
N ASN A 97 9.43 5.39 -4.31
CA ASN A 97 10.22 6.44 -4.94
C ASN A 97 10.41 7.59 -3.92
N GLU A 98 11.65 8.07 -3.78
CA GLU A 98 12.01 9.11 -2.80
C GLU A 98 11.54 10.50 -3.20
N ASP A 99 11.26 10.71 -4.49
CA ASP A 99 10.80 11.97 -5.07
C ASP A 99 9.28 12.18 -4.90
N ILE A 100 8.55 11.16 -4.42
CA ILE A 100 7.11 11.28 -4.14
C ILE A 100 6.87 12.18 -2.93
N ASP A 101 6.25 13.34 -3.16
CA ASP A 101 5.75 14.20 -2.09
C ASP A 101 4.50 13.58 -1.43
N PRO A 102 4.49 13.36 -0.11
CA PRO A 102 3.33 12.85 0.61
C PRO A 102 2.06 13.69 0.45
N VAL A 103 2.19 15.01 0.27
CA VAL A 103 1.05 15.93 0.09
C VAL A 103 0.43 15.71 -1.28
N PHE A 104 1.22 15.67 -2.35
CA PHE A 104 0.71 15.37 -3.69
C PHE A 104 0.11 13.97 -3.77
N ALA A 105 0.76 12.97 -3.17
CA ALA A 105 0.21 11.62 -3.08
C ALA A 105 -1.14 11.58 -2.35
N SER A 106 -1.30 12.32 -1.25
CA SER A 106 -2.56 12.38 -0.49
C SER A 106 -3.67 13.10 -1.27
N LYS A 107 -3.34 14.21 -1.95
CA LYS A 107 -4.28 14.90 -2.86
C LYS A 107 -4.74 13.99 -3.98
N TYR A 108 -3.81 13.28 -4.61
CA TYR A 108 -4.14 12.31 -5.66
C TYR A 108 -5.03 11.19 -5.11
N TYR A 109 -4.76 10.71 -3.90
CA TYR A 109 -5.59 9.70 -3.24
C TYR A 109 -7.03 10.18 -3.05
N ILE A 110 -7.25 11.41 -2.57
CA ILE A 110 -8.60 11.99 -2.50
C ILE A 110 -9.24 12.02 -3.88
N LYS A 111 -8.58 12.60 -4.89
CA LYS A 111 -9.11 12.65 -6.27
C LYS A 111 -9.45 11.28 -6.86
N TYR A 112 -8.77 10.23 -6.44
CA TYR A 112 -8.98 8.87 -6.93
C TYR A 112 -10.22 8.21 -6.33
N PHE A 113 -10.50 8.50 -5.06
CA PHE A 113 -11.50 7.79 -4.26
C PHE A 113 -12.78 8.60 -4.00
N ASP A 114 -12.67 9.92 -3.85
CA ASP A 114 -13.77 10.84 -3.56
C ASP A 114 -14.68 10.98 -4.79
N ALA A 115 -15.81 10.27 -4.78
CA ALA A 115 -16.73 10.19 -5.90
C ALA A 115 -17.70 11.37 -5.92
N ASN A 116 -18.06 11.87 -4.74
CA ASN A 116 -19.02 12.96 -4.57
C ASN A 116 -18.37 14.35 -4.57
N ASN A 117 -17.03 14.42 -4.55
CA ASN A 117 -16.19 15.61 -4.48
C ASN A 117 -16.44 16.48 -3.22
N ASP A 118 -16.72 15.86 -2.08
CA ASP A 118 -16.88 16.56 -0.79
C ASP A 118 -15.54 16.84 -0.09
N GLY A 119 -14.43 16.38 -0.67
CA GLY A 119 -13.07 16.58 -0.16
C GLY A 119 -12.66 15.57 0.91
N ALA A 120 -13.50 14.58 1.20
CA ALA A 120 -13.22 13.46 2.08
C ALA A 120 -13.64 12.15 1.40
N ILE A 121 -13.07 11.04 1.86
CA ILE A 121 -13.47 9.71 1.39
C ILE A 121 -14.26 9.05 2.50
N ASP A 122 -15.52 8.69 2.24
CA ASP A 122 -16.28 7.84 3.14
C ASP A 122 -16.05 6.34 2.86
N ILE A 123 -16.53 5.48 3.76
CA ILE A 123 -16.35 4.03 3.63
C ILE A 123 -17.05 3.45 2.39
N SER A 124 -18.15 4.05 1.94
CA SER A 124 -18.93 3.58 0.79
C SER A 124 -18.18 3.88 -0.51
N GLU A 125 -17.62 5.08 -0.64
CA GLU A 125 -16.76 5.48 -1.76
C GLU A 125 -15.50 4.63 -1.80
N PHE A 126 -14.84 4.48 -0.65
CA PHE A 126 -13.66 3.63 -0.52
C PHE A 126 -13.95 2.21 -1.01
N LYS A 127 -15.04 1.60 -0.52
CA LYS A 127 -15.45 0.27 -0.91
C LYS A 127 -15.78 0.15 -2.40
N TYR A 128 -16.56 1.08 -2.93
CA TYR A 128 -16.94 1.10 -4.33
C TYR A 128 -15.71 1.10 -5.26
N ILE A 129 -14.72 1.94 -4.96
CA ILE A 129 -13.50 2.07 -5.77
C ILE A 129 -12.59 0.84 -5.62
N PHE A 130 -12.44 0.30 -4.41
CA PHE A 130 -11.69 -0.94 -4.20
C PHE A 130 -12.30 -2.11 -4.96
N GLU A 131 -13.62 -2.31 -4.87
CA GLU A 131 -14.32 -3.38 -5.56
C GLU A 131 -14.24 -3.24 -7.09
N ARG A 132 -14.40 -2.01 -7.60
CA ARG A 132 -14.20 -1.68 -9.02
C ARG A 132 -12.80 -2.10 -9.47
N ASP A 133 -11.76 -1.66 -8.77
CA ASP A 133 -10.38 -1.94 -9.14
C ASP A 133 -10.05 -3.44 -9.08
N LEU A 134 -10.50 -4.14 -8.03
CA LEU A 134 -10.34 -5.58 -7.92
C LEU A 134 -10.96 -6.33 -9.09
N SER A 135 -12.15 -5.90 -9.55
CA SER A 135 -12.82 -6.51 -10.71
C SER A 135 -12.04 -6.30 -12.01
N ILE A 136 -11.48 -5.09 -12.22
CA ILE A 136 -10.67 -4.75 -13.41
C ILE A 136 -9.35 -5.53 -13.38
N MET A 137 -8.72 -5.63 -12.22
CA MET A 137 -7.50 -6.42 -12.05
C MET A 137 -7.74 -7.89 -12.37
N GLU A 138 -8.87 -8.46 -11.96
CA GLU A 138 -9.22 -9.85 -12.27
C GLU A 138 -9.45 -10.06 -13.78
N SER A 139 -10.14 -9.14 -14.46
CA SER A 139 -10.39 -9.23 -15.90
C SER A 139 -9.09 -9.14 -16.71
N LYS A 140 -8.19 -8.21 -16.35
CA LYS A 140 -6.89 -8.04 -17.03
C LYS A 140 -5.95 -9.23 -16.80
N ARG A 141 -6.00 -9.88 -15.63
CA ARG A 141 -5.20 -11.08 -15.34
C ARG A 141 -5.52 -12.26 -16.24
N LYS A 142 -6.77 -12.41 -16.68
CA LYS A 142 -7.19 -13.50 -17.57
C LYS A 142 -6.57 -13.38 -18.99
N ASN A 143 -6.10 -12.19 -19.36
CA ASN A 143 -5.69 -11.84 -20.72
C ASN A 143 -4.18 -11.61 -20.92
N LYS A 144 -3.31 -11.79 -19.91
CA LYS A 144 -1.87 -11.46 -20.03
C LYS A 144 -0.92 -12.57 -19.58
N ASN A 145 0.19 -12.68 -20.33
CA ASN A 145 1.42 -13.39 -19.92
C ASN A 145 2.02 -12.75 -18.66
N LYS A 146 2.82 -13.51 -17.91
CA LYS A 146 3.46 -13.14 -16.63
C LYS A 146 4.08 -11.74 -16.68
N ILE A 147 3.39 -10.75 -16.12
CA ILE A 147 3.83 -9.36 -16.05
C ILE A 147 4.89 -9.25 -14.94
N GLU A 148 6.02 -8.61 -15.25
CA GLU A 148 7.09 -8.36 -14.29
C GLU A 148 6.76 -7.12 -13.45
N GLY A 149 6.88 -7.24 -12.12
CA GLY A 149 6.67 -6.13 -11.20
C GLY A 149 6.26 -6.58 -9.81
N ARG A 150 5.98 -5.60 -8.94
CA ARG A 150 5.48 -5.86 -7.59
C ARG A 150 3.97 -5.88 -7.61
N LYS A 151 3.35 -6.81 -6.88
CA LYS A 151 1.89 -6.77 -6.66
C LYS A 151 1.50 -5.43 -6.03
N ARG A 152 0.38 -4.85 -6.48
CA ARG A 152 -0.22 -3.66 -5.86
C ARG A 152 -0.31 -3.83 -4.35
N ASP A 153 0.20 -2.85 -3.60
CA ASP A 153 0.19 -2.89 -2.14
C ASP A 153 -1.11 -2.28 -1.60
N PRO A 154 -1.73 -2.89 -0.56
CA PRO A 154 -2.81 -2.26 0.16
C PRO A 154 -2.35 -0.97 0.89
N GLY A 155 -3.30 -0.05 1.10
CA GLY A 155 -3.12 1.24 1.79
C GLY A 155 -2.88 2.42 0.85
N LEU A 156 -2.08 3.39 1.29
CA LEU A 156 -1.74 4.58 0.52
C LEU A 156 -1.08 4.29 -0.84
N GLN A 157 -0.39 3.16 -0.98
CA GLN A 157 0.32 2.79 -2.21
C GLN A 157 -0.60 2.17 -3.27
N TRP A 158 -1.90 2.03 -2.98
CA TRP A 158 -2.90 1.53 -3.93
C TRP A 158 -2.92 2.34 -5.23
N ILE A 159 -2.70 3.66 -5.12
CA ILE A 159 -2.73 4.62 -6.23
C ILE A 159 -1.52 4.53 -7.18
N LEU A 160 -0.50 3.72 -6.86
CA LEU A 160 0.74 3.63 -7.65
C LEU A 160 0.65 2.69 -8.86
N ASP A 161 -0.43 1.91 -8.95
CA ASP A 161 -0.73 1.09 -10.12
C ASP A 161 -1.71 1.87 -10.99
N PHE A 162 -1.13 2.75 -11.81
CA PHE A 162 -1.86 3.76 -12.58
C PHE A 162 -2.68 3.14 -13.71
N ASN A 163 -2.24 1.99 -14.24
CA ASN A 163 -2.97 1.30 -15.30
C ASN A 163 -4.03 0.31 -14.76
N ASN A 164 -4.07 0.08 -13.44
CA ASN A 164 -5.03 -0.82 -12.76
C ASN A 164 -4.98 -2.27 -13.28
N ASP A 165 -3.79 -2.81 -13.53
CA ASP A 165 -3.60 -4.21 -13.93
C ASP A 165 -3.17 -5.13 -12.77
N GLY A 166 -3.01 -4.55 -11.58
CA GLY A 166 -2.71 -5.22 -10.33
C GLY A 166 -1.22 -5.35 -10.04
N ILE A 167 -0.36 -4.80 -10.89
CA ILE A 167 1.09 -4.83 -10.77
C ILE A 167 1.64 -3.42 -10.91
N VAL A 168 2.41 -2.98 -9.91
CA VAL A 168 3.20 -1.76 -10.00
C VAL A 168 4.49 -2.12 -10.74
N SER A 169 4.54 -1.69 -12.00
CA SER A 169 5.71 -1.82 -12.87
C SER A 169 6.83 -0.84 -12.47
N VAL A 170 8.04 -1.07 -12.97
CA VAL A 170 9.16 -0.14 -12.77
C VAL A 170 8.87 1.22 -13.43
N GLN A 171 8.28 1.20 -14.62
CA GLN A 171 7.93 2.41 -15.36
C GLN A 171 6.88 3.27 -14.64
N GLU A 172 5.90 2.66 -13.99
CA GLU A 172 4.95 3.39 -13.14
C GLU A 172 5.63 3.99 -11.92
N MET A 173 6.56 3.25 -11.31
CA MET A 173 7.33 3.73 -10.16
C MET A 173 8.20 4.95 -10.50
N ASP A 174 8.90 4.90 -11.65
CA ASP A 174 9.85 5.91 -12.09
C ASP A 174 9.18 7.25 -12.44
N ASN A 175 7.90 7.21 -12.86
CA ASN A 175 7.13 8.40 -13.21
C ASN A 175 6.10 8.79 -12.14
N ALA A 176 6.09 8.10 -11.00
CA ALA A 176 5.05 8.26 -9.99
C ALA A 176 5.00 9.68 -9.41
N ASP A 177 6.14 10.32 -9.18
CA ASP A 177 6.25 11.71 -8.73
C ASP A 177 5.43 12.66 -9.62
N LYS A 178 5.66 12.61 -10.94
CA LYS A 178 5.00 13.48 -11.92
C LYS A 178 3.52 13.14 -12.09
N ILE A 179 3.17 11.86 -12.06
CA ILE A 179 1.77 11.44 -12.24
C ILE A 179 0.93 11.87 -11.04
N LEU A 180 1.48 11.78 -9.82
CA LEU A 180 0.78 12.13 -8.58
C LEU A 180 0.50 13.63 -8.43
N GLU A 181 1.28 14.51 -9.09
CA GLU A 181 0.96 15.94 -9.17
C GLU A 181 -0.29 16.22 -10.01
N GLY A 182 -0.63 15.32 -10.94
CA GLY A 182 -1.72 15.46 -11.88
C GLY A 182 -3.09 15.02 -11.36
N ASN A 183 -3.93 14.57 -12.30
CA ASN A 183 -5.21 13.94 -12.02
C ASN A 183 -5.14 12.44 -12.31
N PRO A 184 -5.90 11.62 -11.58
CA PRO A 184 -6.04 10.21 -11.89
C PRO A 184 -6.46 9.96 -13.34
N ALA A 185 -5.84 8.96 -13.97
CA ALA A 185 -6.27 8.47 -15.28
C ALA A 185 -7.65 7.79 -15.21
N ILE A 186 -8.00 7.26 -14.03
CA ILE A 186 -9.29 6.62 -13.75
C ILE A 186 -9.96 7.42 -12.64
N LEU A 187 -11.01 8.17 -12.97
CA LEU A 187 -11.77 8.95 -12.00
C LEU A 187 -12.78 8.06 -11.25
N PRO A 188 -13.17 8.42 -10.02
CA PRO A 188 -14.08 7.62 -9.20
C PRO A 188 -15.48 7.44 -9.82
N GLY A 189 -15.95 8.42 -10.59
CA GLY A 189 -17.26 8.38 -11.27
C GLY A 189 -17.28 7.70 -12.64
N GLU A 190 -16.12 7.35 -13.22
CA GLU A 190 -16.07 6.77 -14.57
C GLU A 190 -16.17 5.23 -14.52
N LYS A 191 -17.19 4.68 -15.22
CA LYS A 191 -17.08 3.31 -15.72
C LYS A 191 -16.04 3.33 -16.84
N ILE A 192 -15.04 2.45 -16.78
CA ILE A 192 -14.16 2.24 -17.92
C ILE A 192 -15.07 1.89 -19.10
N LYS A 193 -15.11 2.74 -20.12
CA LYS A 193 -15.68 2.36 -21.41
C LYS A 193 -14.83 1.19 -21.88
N GLU A 194 -15.40 -0.01 -21.92
CA GLU A 194 -14.81 -1.13 -22.64
C GLU A 194 -14.50 -0.61 -24.05
N GLU A 195 -13.21 -0.51 -24.38
CA GLU A 195 -12.80 -0.30 -25.76
C GLU A 195 -13.31 -1.54 -26.54
N LEU A 196 -14.36 -1.31 -27.33
CA LEU A 196 -14.94 -2.21 -28.31
C LEU A 196 -13.93 -2.57 -29.39
#